data_AF-A0A3M7KQH6-F1
#
_entry.id   AF-A0A3M7KQH6-F1
#
_cell.length_a   1.000
_cell.length_b   1.000
_cell.length_c   1.000
_cell.angle_alpha   90.00
_cell.angle_beta   90.00
_cell.angle_gamma   90.00
#
_symmetry.space_group_name_H-M   'P 1'
#
loop_
_entity.id
_entity.type
_entity.pdbx_description
1 polymer ?
#
loop_
_entity_poly.entity_id
_entity_poly.type
_entity_poly.pdbx_seq_one_letter_code
_entity_poly.pdbx_strand_id
1 'polypeptide(L)'
;SQLSSASGGHFATSQHPTPIHAPPYNAGLVAGVAALINEADAVVRQRDIDTDIDATARRLAADAAALDLTTSDQRRWARQGPGASPVDPVCISPAECGPHGACEAGRCRCVVLYTGVVCGHALVLSPALLAPGLPRFVPAYEGELMLHAQTRHADIRVLRPGPTLEWDLLADAAETAALNRILPPSDLVFKSKAYPTCAVVGSSGSLLLRRLGPAIDAHVLVLRLGATPSAGHEASLGSKTNLRLTDERDWAWRERPEDLALVRSASRATVTGLLANAASPAPAAIVALDPGFESWLAEGLGFAADLELAGTLLALQTCRAVTLYGLAPQGPAQGVPEAYHEPCKPAVGTSGDPPGAAAARWAALQALARVGLVAWGEPCVEECMAAPAACDTCRAALGIVPKPVDAWCESARAAGRPPAEEAPGGGAAGGDRGNGTAVGKESAAAGSGQGAAAKTEHNSTAAATTTRR
;
A
#
# COMPACT_ATOMS: atom_id res chain seq x y z
N SER A 1 -38.25 48.82 56.69
CA SER A 1 -37.65 47.63 57.32
C SER A 1 -38.16 46.41 56.57
N GLN A 2 -37.38 45.88 55.65
CA GLN A 2 -36.49 44.72 55.84
C GLN A 2 -37.22 43.36 55.83
N LEU A 3 -36.72 42.49 54.92
CA LEU A 3 -36.55 41.03 54.99
C LEU A 3 -37.83 40.16 54.80
N SER A 4 -37.92 39.46 53.67
CA SER A 4 -37.54 38.03 53.45
C SER A 4 -38.81 37.16 53.58
N SER A 5 -39.14 36.15 52.77
CA SER A 5 -38.35 35.17 52.00
C SER A 5 -39.19 34.56 50.88
N ALA A 6 -38.52 34.10 49.83
CA ALA A 6 -39.06 33.45 48.64
C ALA A 6 -39.46 31.97 48.82
N SER A 7 -40.39 31.50 47.98
CA SER A 7 -40.36 30.16 47.38
C SER A 7 -41.06 30.20 46.01
N GLY A 8 -40.37 29.79 44.95
CA GLY A 8 -40.89 29.83 43.58
C GLY A 8 -40.06 28.99 42.62
N GLY A 9 -40.66 27.88 42.19
CA GLY A 9 -40.53 27.21 40.89
C GLY A 9 -39.15 26.99 40.27
N HIS A 10 -38.69 25.74 40.28
CA HIS A 10 -37.63 25.27 39.40
C HIS A 10 -38.08 25.29 37.92
N PHE A 11 -37.40 26.11 37.11
CA PHE A 11 -37.34 25.97 35.66
C PHE A 11 -35.96 25.43 35.29
N ALA A 12 -35.92 24.24 34.69
CA ALA A 12 -34.70 23.62 34.19
C ALA A 12 -34.25 24.34 32.91
N THR A 13 -33.07 24.96 32.95
CA THR A 13 -32.40 25.56 31.79
C THR A 13 -31.63 24.47 31.04
N SER A 14 -31.84 24.43 29.72
CA SER A 14 -31.11 23.52 28.81
C SER A 14 -29.63 23.88 28.80
N GLN A 15 -28.80 22.97 29.29
CA GLN A 15 -27.35 23.07 29.15
C GLN A 15 -27.00 22.82 27.67
N HIS A 16 -26.38 23.82 27.04
CA HIS A 16 -25.65 23.64 25.79
C HIS A 16 -24.55 22.57 26.00
N PRO A 17 -24.36 21.62 25.08
CA PRO A 17 -23.23 20.71 25.16
C PRO A 17 -21.93 21.52 25.01
N THR A 18 -21.08 21.44 26.03
CA THR A 18 -19.69 21.91 25.98
C THR A 18 -18.99 21.34 24.75
N PRO A 19 -18.18 22.13 24.03
CA PRO A 19 -17.40 21.61 22.92
C PRO A 19 -16.44 20.55 23.46
N ILE A 20 -16.59 19.33 22.96
CA ILE A 20 -15.59 18.28 23.16
C ILE A 20 -14.33 18.78 22.46
N HIS A 21 -13.37 19.27 23.24
CA HIS A 21 -12.01 19.50 22.77
C HIS A 21 -11.44 18.13 22.40
N ALA A 22 -11.51 17.77 21.11
CA ALA A 22 -10.71 16.69 20.57
C ALA A 22 -9.23 17.06 20.82
N PRO A 23 -8.41 16.18 21.41
CA PRO A 23 -7.01 16.48 21.62
C PRO A 23 -6.34 16.73 20.27
N PRO A 24 -5.60 17.84 20.10
CA PRO A 24 -4.88 18.10 18.87
C PRO A 24 -3.74 17.07 18.80
N TYR A 25 -3.75 16.24 17.75
CA TYR A 25 -2.74 15.23 17.44
C TYR A 25 -2.64 14.06 18.43
N ASN A 26 -2.88 12.85 17.91
CA ASN A 26 -2.62 11.62 18.64
C ASN A 26 -1.10 11.50 18.94
N ALA A 27 -0.72 11.35 20.21
CA ALA A 27 0.69 11.20 20.62
C ALA A 27 1.39 10.03 19.92
N GLY A 28 0.67 8.94 19.62
CA GLY A 28 1.19 7.82 18.83
C GLY A 28 1.47 8.19 17.37
N LEU A 29 0.63 9.03 16.77
CA LEU A 29 0.87 9.55 15.41
C LEU A 29 2.12 10.43 15.37
N VAL A 30 2.31 11.29 16.37
CA VAL A 30 3.51 12.15 16.48
C VAL A 30 4.77 11.30 16.63
N ALA A 31 4.74 10.27 17.49
CA ALA A 31 5.88 9.38 17.69
C ALA A 31 6.24 8.59 16.43
N GLY A 32 5.26 8.00 15.74
CA GLY A 32 5.48 7.24 14.50
C GLY A 32 6.01 8.11 13.36
N VAL A 33 5.42 9.30 13.17
CA VAL A 33 5.91 10.27 12.17
C VAL A 33 7.31 10.77 12.54
N ALA A 34 7.59 11.05 13.81
CA ALA A 34 8.92 11.49 14.25
C ALA A 34 9.99 10.42 14.04
N ALA A 35 9.68 9.14 14.31
CA ALA A 35 10.57 8.02 14.04
C ALA A 35 10.90 7.92 12.53
N LEU A 36 9.89 8.03 11.67
CA LEU A 36 10.04 8.05 10.22
C LEU A 36 10.94 9.21 9.74
N ILE A 37 10.74 10.41 10.28
CA ILE A 37 11.55 11.60 9.95
C ILE A 37 13.01 11.40 10.40
N ASN A 38 13.22 10.91 11.62
CA ASN A 38 14.56 10.72 12.19
C ASN A 38 15.38 9.69 11.40
N GLU A 39 14.76 8.60 10.95
CA GLU A 39 15.44 7.59 10.11
C GLU A 39 15.84 8.15 8.75
N ALA A 40 14.95 8.90 8.10
CA ALA A 40 15.25 9.56 6.83
C ALA A 40 16.41 10.54 6.96
N ASP A 41 16.45 11.34 8.03
CA ASP A 41 17.50 12.33 8.27
C ASP A 41 18.84 11.70 8.69
N ALA A 42 18.81 10.60 9.45
CA ALA A 42 20.02 9.89 9.89
C ALA A 42 20.79 9.28 8.71
N VAL A 43 20.09 8.62 7.78
CA VAL A 43 20.72 8.00 6.60
C VAL A 43 21.23 9.05 5.61
N VAL A 44 20.53 10.18 5.46
CA VAL A 44 21.03 11.31 4.66
C VAL A 44 22.33 11.89 5.24
N ARG A 45 22.48 11.90 6.57
CA ARG A 45 23.71 12.33 7.25
C ARG A 45 24.83 11.27 7.24
N GLN A 46 24.51 9.99 7.07
CA GLN A 46 25.48 8.89 7.07
C GLN A 46 26.21 8.68 5.72
N ARG A 47 25.84 9.44 4.67
CA ARG A 47 26.31 9.28 3.27
C ARG A 47 27.73 9.78 2.95
N ASP A 48 28.64 9.71 3.91
CA ASP A 48 30.09 9.72 3.62
C ASP A 48 30.71 8.30 3.70
N ILE A 49 29.89 7.25 3.89
CA ILE A 49 30.36 5.87 4.01
C ILE A 49 29.39 4.92 3.29
N ASP A 50 29.51 4.75 1.97
CA ASP A 50 28.90 3.61 1.25
C ASP A 50 29.65 3.32 -0.07
N THR A 51 30.77 2.60 0.03
CA THR A 51 31.51 2.08 -1.13
C THR A 51 31.12 0.67 -1.55
N ASP A 52 30.24 -0.04 -0.83
CA ASP A 52 30.01 -1.48 -1.06
C ASP A 52 28.65 -1.84 -1.70
N ILE A 53 27.57 -1.10 -1.44
CA ILE A 53 26.26 -1.31 -2.12
C ILE A 53 26.36 -0.93 -3.61
N ASP A 54 27.21 0.06 -3.88
CA ASP A 54 27.39 0.67 -5.19
C ASP A 54 28.25 -0.22 -6.12
N ALA A 55 28.98 -1.21 -5.58
CA ALA A 55 29.76 -2.17 -6.38
C ALA A 55 28.88 -3.21 -7.11
N THR A 56 27.82 -3.69 -6.47
CA THR A 56 26.90 -4.68 -7.08
C THR A 56 25.96 -4.02 -8.09
N ALA A 57 25.46 -2.82 -7.77
CA ALA A 57 24.65 -2.01 -8.68
C ALA A 57 25.45 -1.54 -9.91
N ARG A 58 26.73 -1.14 -9.74
CA ARG A 58 27.61 -0.82 -10.87
C ARG A 58 27.94 -2.03 -11.74
N ARG A 59 28.02 -3.23 -11.17
CA ARG A 59 28.30 -4.45 -11.94
C ARG A 59 27.10 -4.83 -12.80
N LEU A 60 25.90 -4.76 -12.24
CA LEU A 60 24.65 -4.95 -12.99
C LEU A 60 24.41 -3.86 -14.03
N ALA A 61 24.77 -2.60 -13.74
CA ALA A 61 24.70 -1.50 -14.70
C ALA A 61 25.78 -1.59 -15.80
N ALA A 62 26.97 -2.10 -15.50
CA ALA A 62 28.03 -2.34 -16.47
C ALA A 62 27.69 -3.51 -17.41
N ASP A 63 27.05 -4.56 -16.89
CA ASP A 63 26.55 -5.68 -17.69
C ASP A 63 25.37 -5.26 -18.58
N ALA A 64 24.53 -4.33 -18.12
CA ALA A 64 23.48 -3.70 -18.93
C ALA A 64 24.05 -2.72 -20.00
N ALA A 65 25.13 -2.00 -19.69
CA ALA A 65 25.82 -1.12 -20.63
C ALA A 65 26.66 -1.87 -21.67
N ALA A 66 27.01 -3.14 -21.41
CA ALA A 66 27.72 -4.00 -22.36
C ALA A 66 26.81 -4.56 -23.47
N LEU A 67 25.49 -4.40 -23.35
CA LEU A 67 24.50 -4.94 -24.28
C LEU A 67 23.88 -3.91 -25.24
N ASP A 68 24.22 -2.62 -25.15
CA ASP A 68 23.78 -1.65 -26.15
C ASP A 68 24.67 -0.41 -26.26
N LEU A 69 24.81 0.08 -27.50
CA LEU A 69 25.57 1.26 -27.98
C LEU A 69 26.97 1.00 -28.57
N THR A 70 26.98 1.03 -29.90
CA THR A 70 28.13 1.06 -30.80
C THR A 70 29.14 2.16 -30.47
N THR A 71 30.43 1.85 -30.63
CA THR A 71 31.64 2.64 -30.34
C THR A 71 31.86 3.89 -31.22
N SER A 72 30.79 4.50 -31.75
CA SER A 72 30.88 5.67 -32.64
C SER A 72 30.60 7.02 -31.96
N ASP A 73 29.82 7.08 -30.88
CA ASP A 73 29.46 8.35 -30.21
C ASP A 73 30.44 8.81 -29.13
N GLN A 74 31.19 7.89 -28.50
CA GLN A 74 32.17 8.25 -27.46
C GLN A 74 33.37 9.06 -27.98
N ARG A 75 33.67 9.04 -29.28
CA ARG A 75 34.78 9.83 -29.86
C ARG A 75 34.41 11.29 -30.12
N ARG A 76 33.12 11.66 -30.04
CA ARG A 76 32.67 13.04 -30.26
C ARG A 76 32.71 13.89 -28.99
N TRP A 77 32.63 13.29 -27.79
CA TRP A 77 32.74 14.01 -26.52
C TRP A 77 34.18 14.22 -25.99
N ALA A 78 35.18 13.51 -26.52
CA ALA A 78 36.58 13.69 -26.12
C ALA A 78 37.27 14.94 -26.73
N ARG A 79 36.52 15.85 -27.38
CA ARG A 79 37.06 17.08 -28.01
C ARG A 79 36.51 18.38 -27.41
N GLN A 80 36.07 18.38 -26.15
CA GLN A 80 35.82 19.63 -25.43
C GLN A 80 36.86 19.78 -24.33
N GLY A 81 37.70 20.81 -24.46
CA GLY A 81 38.83 21.09 -23.59
C GLY A 81 38.46 21.52 -22.17
N PRO A 82 39.46 21.80 -21.31
CA PRO A 82 39.25 22.15 -19.92
C PRO A 82 38.73 23.59 -19.82
N GLY A 83 37.41 23.73 -19.79
CA GLY A 83 36.74 25.03 -19.70
C GLY A 83 35.28 24.96 -19.27
N ALA A 84 34.85 23.86 -18.65
CA ALA A 84 33.54 23.80 -18.02
C ALA A 84 33.62 24.47 -16.64
N SER A 85 33.01 25.66 -16.52
CA SER A 85 32.73 26.30 -15.23
C SER A 85 32.03 25.29 -14.30
N PRO A 86 32.31 25.26 -12.97
CA PRO A 86 31.55 24.42 -12.06
C PRO A 86 30.07 24.78 -12.22
N VAL A 87 29.24 23.79 -12.58
CA VAL A 87 27.79 23.99 -12.72
C VAL A 87 27.29 24.43 -11.35
N ASP A 88 26.73 25.64 -11.25
CA ASP A 88 26.21 26.18 -10.00
C ASP A 88 25.24 25.17 -9.34
N PRO A 89 25.26 25.04 -8.00
CA PRO A 89 24.34 24.15 -7.30
C PRO A 89 22.90 24.56 -7.61
N VAL A 90 22.09 23.59 -8.06
CA VAL A 90 20.69 23.78 -8.44
C VAL A 90 19.80 23.94 -7.21
N CYS A 91 20.24 23.42 -6.06
CA CYS A 91 19.53 23.52 -4.79
C CYS A 91 20.50 23.65 -3.62
N ILE A 92 20.05 24.32 -2.57
CA ILE A 92 20.71 24.44 -1.26
C ILE A 92 19.77 23.89 -0.16
N SER A 93 18.46 23.84 -0.45
CA SER A 93 17.43 23.35 0.45
C SER A 93 16.47 22.37 -0.25
N PRO A 94 15.78 21.49 0.48
CA PRO A 94 14.79 20.57 -0.10
C PRO A 94 13.64 21.26 -0.84
N ALA A 95 13.25 22.48 -0.41
CA ALA A 95 12.14 23.21 -1.00
C ALA A 95 12.34 23.60 -2.48
N GLU A 96 13.61 23.66 -2.93
CA GLU A 96 13.96 24.00 -4.31
C GLU A 96 13.80 22.81 -5.27
N CYS A 97 13.56 21.60 -4.75
CA CYS A 97 13.39 20.37 -5.54
C CYS A 97 11.93 19.96 -5.72
N GLY A 98 10.99 20.86 -5.43
CA GLY A 98 9.57 20.57 -5.49
C GLY A 98 9.12 19.51 -4.46
N PRO A 99 7.86 19.04 -4.55
CA PRO A 99 7.35 18.01 -3.65
C PRO A 99 7.93 16.61 -3.94
N HIS A 100 8.46 16.38 -5.15
CA HIS A 100 8.85 15.08 -5.68
C HIS A 100 10.37 14.84 -5.66
N GLY A 101 11.13 15.66 -4.93
CA GLY A 101 12.59 15.60 -4.92
C GLY A 101 13.21 15.99 -3.60
N ALA A 102 14.44 15.54 -3.38
CA ALA A 102 15.28 15.96 -2.26
C ALA A 102 16.58 16.58 -2.79
N CYS A 103 17.06 17.63 -2.10
CA CYS A 103 18.34 18.25 -2.43
C CYS A 103 19.49 17.43 -1.85
N GLU A 104 20.40 16.96 -2.71
CA GLU A 104 21.57 16.17 -2.31
C GLU A 104 22.80 16.64 -3.11
N ALA A 105 23.85 17.08 -2.39
CA ALA A 105 25.08 17.60 -2.97
C ALA A 105 24.86 18.67 -4.06
N GLY A 106 23.94 19.61 -3.81
CA GLY A 106 23.64 20.70 -4.73
C GLY A 106 22.78 20.33 -5.93
N ARG A 107 22.17 19.13 -5.95
CA ARG A 107 21.30 18.65 -7.04
C ARG A 107 20.01 18.05 -6.50
N CYS A 108 18.92 18.28 -7.22
CA CYS A 108 17.66 17.60 -6.92
C CYS A 108 17.69 16.15 -7.39
N ARG A 109 17.32 15.26 -6.48
CA ARG A 109 17.16 13.83 -6.74
C ARG A 109 15.69 13.49 -6.65
N CYS A 110 15.12 13.13 -7.80
CA CYS A 110 13.69 12.91 -7.93
C CYS A 110 13.29 11.51 -7.49
N VAL A 111 12.06 11.38 -7.01
CA VAL A 111 11.39 10.09 -6.85
C VAL A 111 11.11 9.46 -8.22
N VAL A 112 10.88 8.15 -8.27
CA VAL A 112 10.95 7.33 -9.49
C VAL A 112 10.09 7.88 -10.64
N LEU A 113 8.89 8.39 -10.32
CA LEU A 113 7.92 8.83 -11.32
C LEU A 113 8.06 10.29 -11.74
N TYR A 114 9.14 10.97 -11.33
CA TYR A 114 9.37 12.38 -11.63
C TYR A 114 10.79 12.65 -12.13
N THR A 115 10.92 13.71 -12.93
CA THR A 115 12.14 14.07 -13.65
C THR A 115 12.32 15.59 -13.73
N GLY A 116 13.46 16.01 -14.26
CA GLY A 116 13.84 17.40 -14.41
C GLY A 116 14.76 17.91 -13.30
N VAL A 117 15.31 19.10 -13.49
CA VAL A 117 16.31 19.70 -12.60
C VAL A 117 15.78 20.03 -11.20
N VAL A 118 14.47 20.18 -11.06
CA VAL A 118 13.74 20.46 -9.82
C VAL A 118 12.60 19.46 -9.58
N CYS A 119 12.64 18.30 -10.24
CA CYS A 119 11.64 17.22 -10.08
C CYS A 119 10.18 17.63 -10.30
N GLY A 120 9.94 18.63 -11.17
CA GLY A 120 8.61 19.18 -11.44
C GLY A 120 7.89 18.54 -12.64
N HIS A 121 8.46 17.50 -13.27
CA HIS A 121 7.85 16.87 -14.44
C HIS A 121 7.60 15.39 -14.21
N ALA A 122 6.36 14.96 -14.40
CA ALA A 122 5.99 13.56 -14.50
C ALA A 122 6.91 12.80 -15.48
N LEU A 123 7.32 11.59 -15.11
CA LEU A 123 8.01 10.67 -15.99
C LEU A 123 7.07 10.28 -17.14
N VAL A 124 7.54 10.48 -18.37
CA VAL A 124 6.82 10.10 -19.58
C VAL A 124 7.34 8.75 -20.06
N LEU A 125 6.49 7.73 -20.03
CA LEU A 125 6.80 6.40 -20.55
C LEU A 125 5.89 6.08 -21.73
N SER A 126 6.46 5.43 -22.75
CA SER A 126 5.66 4.89 -23.85
C SER A 126 4.75 3.78 -23.30
N PRO A 127 3.42 3.84 -23.53
CA PRO A 127 2.51 2.77 -23.10
C PRO A 127 2.91 1.39 -23.63
N ALA A 128 3.60 1.32 -24.76
CA ALA A 128 4.10 0.07 -25.33
C ALA A 128 5.14 -0.64 -24.45
N LEU A 129 5.92 0.10 -23.66
CA LEU A 129 6.91 -0.47 -22.72
C LEU A 129 6.24 -1.13 -21.52
N LEU A 130 5.07 -0.62 -21.15
CA LEU A 130 4.29 -1.10 -20.00
C LEU A 130 3.22 -2.12 -20.39
N ALA A 131 2.96 -2.29 -21.68
CA ALA A 131 2.05 -3.31 -22.19
C ALA A 131 2.63 -4.73 -22.00
N PRO A 132 1.77 -5.76 -21.82
CA PRO A 132 0.32 -5.68 -21.66
C PRO A 132 -0.14 -5.34 -20.24
N GLY A 133 0.77 -5.23 -19.26
CA GLY A 133 0.41 -5.11 -17.85
C GLY A 133 -0.26 -3.78 -17.45
N LEU A 134 0.22 -2.68 -18.01
CA LEU A 134 -0.19 -1.31 -17.66
C LEU A 134 -0.43 -0.45 -18.92
N PRO A 135 -1.38 -0.82 -19.80
CA PRO A 135 -1.51 -0.22 -21.14
C PRO A 135 -2.07 1.20 -21.14
N ARG A 136 -2.66 1.66 -20.04
CA ARG A 136 -3.26 3.00 -19.87
C ARG A 136 -2.69 3.77 -18.70
N PHE A 137 -1.62 3.25 -18.10
CA PHE A 137 -1.07 3.78 -16.88
C PHE A 137 -0.42 5.15 -17.12
N VAL A 138 -0.89 6.15 -16.37
CA VAL A 138 -0.28 7.48 -16.32
C VAL A 138 0.57 7.55 -15.06
N PRO A 139 1.91 7.63 -15.17
CA PRO A 139 2.79 7.32 -14.05
C PRO A 139 2.69 8.28 -12.86
N ALA A 140 2.60 9.59 -13.10
CA ALA A 140 2.64 10.57 -12.02
C ALA A 140 1.24 10.94 -11.52
N TYR A 141 1.10 10.97 -10.19
CA TYR A 141 -0.08 11.47 -9.51
C TYR A 141 0.27 12.76 -8.75
N GLU A 142 -0.30 13.88 -9.19
CA GLU A 142 -0.03 15.22 -8.64
C GLU A 142 -0.99 15.63 -7.51
N GLY A 143 -1.89 14.73 -7.10
CA GLY A 143 -2.80 14.97 -5.98
C GLY A 143 -2.18 14.62 -4.63
N GLU A 144 -2.99 14.73 -3.58
CA GLU A 144 -2.56 14.44 -2.21
C GLU A 144 -2.51 12.92 -1.99
N LEU A 145 -1.48 12.40 -1.33
CA LEU A 145 -1.36 10.96 -1.07
C LEU A 145 -2.02 10.56 0.25
N MET A 146 -2.07 11.46 1.22
CA MET A 146 -2.64 11.25 2.54
C MET A 146 -3.88 12.14 2.74
N LEU A 147 -4.96 11.56 3.25
CA LEU A 147 -6.14 12.30 3.65
C LEU A 147 -5.83 13.17 4.89
N HIS A 148 -6.04 14.49 4.80
CA HIS A 148 -5.71 15.44 5.85
C HIS A 148 -6.69 16.63 5.89
N ALA A 149 -6.80 17.37 6.99
CA ALA A 149 -7.84 18.40 7.15
C ALA A 149 -7.74 19.57 6.14
N GLN A 150 -6.55 19.84 5.60
CA GLN A 150 -6.39 20.83 4.52
C GLN A 150 -6.88 20.33 3.13
N THR A 151 -7.10 19.02 2.92
CA THR A 151 -7.73 18.54 1.67
C THR A 151 -9.19 18.94 1.70
N ARG A 152 -9.57 19.95 0.92
CA ARG A 152 -10.92 20.52 0.91
C ARG A 152 -11.87 19.65 0.09
N HIS A 153 -12.28 18.52 0.64
CA HIS A 153 -13.37 17.71 0.09
C HIS A 153 -14.70 18.27 0.60
N ALA A 154 -15.66 18.55 -0.30
CA ALA A 154 -17.03 18.93 0.10
C ALA A 154 -17.84 17.68 0.49
N ASP A 155 -17.66 16.64 -0.30
CA ASP A 155 -18.00 15.25 -0.05
C ASP A 155 -16.80 14.39 -0.44
N ILE A 156 -16.63 13.24 0.22
CA ILE A 156 -15.54 12.33 -0.09
C ILE A 156 -16.06 11.25 -1.01
N ARG A 157 -15.46 11.13 -2.20
CA ARG A 157 -15.81 10.12 -3.20
C ARG A 157 -14.60 9.37 -3.69
N VAL A 158 -14.82 8.14 -4.16
CA VAL A 158 -13.80 7.33 -4.81
C VAL A 158 -14.36 6.72 -6.09
N LEU A 159 -13.51 6.59 -7.12
CA LEU A 159 -13.87 5.83 -8.31
C LEU A 159 -13.84 4.34 -8.01
N ARG A 160 -14.94 3.65 -8.33
CA ARG A 160 -15.01 2.20 -8.30
C ARG A 160 -14.31 1.63 -9.54
N PRO A 161 -13.34 0.73 -9.37
CA PRO A 161 -12.71 0.05 -10.50
C PRO A 161 -13.69 -0.89 -11.20
N GLY A 162 -13.68 -0.90 -12.54
CA GLY A 162 -14.57 -1.74 -13.33
C GLY A 162 -14.61 -1.38 -14.82
N PRO A 163 -15.47 -2.05 -15.60
CA PRO A 163 -15.66 -1.74 -17.03
C PRO A 163 -16.24 -0.33 -17.24
N THR A 164 -16.98 0.17 -16.24
CA THR A 164 -17.49 1.53 -16.16
C THR A 164 -16.97 2.18 -14.88
N LEU A 165 -16.45 3.40 -15.00
CA LEU A 165 -16.04 4.19 -13.86
C LEU A 165 -17.28 4.80 -13.20
N GLU A 166 -17.53 4.42 -11.95
CA GLU A 166 -18.64 4.91 -11.14
C GLU A 166 -18.11 5.55 -9.86
N TRP A 167 -18.79 6.58 -9.36
CA TRP A 167 -18.40 7.28 -8.14
C TRP A 167 -19.15 6.71 -6.93
N ASP A 168 -18.39 6.24 -5.95
CA ASP A 168 -18.93 5.85 -4.64
C ASP A 168 -18.76 6.99 -3.64
N LEU A 169 -19.84 7.31 -2.91
CA LEU A 169 -19.81 8.28 -1.82
C LEU A 169 -19.26 7.62 -0.56
N LEU A 170 -18.05 8.00 -0.16
CA LEU A 170 -17.39 7.52 1.05
C LEU A 170 -17.85 8.26 2.32
N ALA A 171 -17.96 9.59 2.23
CA ALA A 171 -18.43 10.44 3.32
C ALA A 171 -19.36 11.53 2.77
N ASP A 172 -20.52 11.71 3.40
CA ASP A 172 -21.36 12.88 3.12
C ASP A 172 -20.79 14.16 3.75
N ALA A 173 -21.45 15.31 3.59
CA ALA A 173 -20.98 16.58 4.10
C ALA A 173 -20.84 16.62 5.64
N ALA A 174 -21.71 15.92 6.37
CA ALA A 174 -21.67 15.88 7.84
C ALA A 174 -20.53 14.99 8.33
N GLU A 175 -20.35 13.82 7.70
CA GLU A 175 -19.22 12.92 7.96
C GLU A 175 -17.89 13.59 7.58
N THR A 176 -17.83 14.30 6.45
CA THR A 176 -16.64 15.05 6.02
C THR A 176 -16.28 16.16 7.02
N ALA A 177 -17.27 16.89 7.54
CA ALA A 177 -17.04 17.88 8.59
C ALA A 177 -16.60 17.24 9.94
N ALA A 178 -16.99 15.99 10.22
CA ALA A 178 -16.47 15.24 11.36
C ALA A 178 -15.03 14.78 11.14
N LEU A 179 -14.72 14.25 9.96
CA LEU A 179 -13.36 13.85 9.57
C LEU A 179 -12.39 15.02 9.65
N ASN A 180 -12.74 16.19 9.10
CA ASN A 180 -11.88 17.38 9.13
C ASN A 180 -11.49 17.86 10.54
N ARG A 181 -12.22 17.43 11.59
CA ARG A 181 -11.88 17.72 12.99
C ARG A 181 -10.90 16.72 13.61
N ILE A 182 -10.77 15.53 13.06
CA ILE A 182 -9.94 14.43 13.60
C ILE A 182 -8.72 14.13 12.72
N LEU A 183 -8.76 14.50 11.44
CA LEU A 183 -7.67 14.29 10.51
C LEU A 183 -6.46 15.16 10.86
N PRO A 184 -5.23 14.69 10.58
CA PRO A 184 -4.03 15.51 10.70
C PRO A 184 -4.17 16.76 9.82
N PRO A 185 -3.61 17.92 10.21
CA PRO A 185 -3.85 19.15 9.46
C PRO A 185 -3.19 19.16 8.09
N SER A 186 -2.06 18.47 7.91
CA SER A 186 -1.37 18.31 6.63
C SER A 186 -0.92 16.87 6.43
N ASP A 187 -0.48 16.54 5.22
CA ASP A 187 0.28 15.31 4.98
C ASP A 187 1.61 15.37 5.77
N LEU A 188 1.79 14.41 6.67
CA LEU A 188 2.96 14.28 7.54
C LEU A 188 3.90 13.15 7.09
N VAL A 189 3.46 12.30 6.17
CA VAL A 189 4.11 11.03 5.82
C VAL A 189 4.83 11.13 4.48
N PHE A 190 4.22 11.82 3.50
CA PHE A 190 4.70 11.88 2.13
C PHE A 190 5.09 13.29 1.70
N LYS A 191 4.53 14.33 2.32
CA LYS A 191 4.81 15.71 1.92
C LYS A 191 6.29 16.07 2.01
N SER A 192 6.86 16.47 0.87
CA SER A 192 8.29 16.82 0.73
C SER A 192 9.22 15.67 1.12
N LYS A 193 8.75 14.42 1.01
CA LYS A 193 9.56 13.22 1.27
C LYS A 193 9.89 12.55 -0.07
N ALA A 194 11.18 12.56 -0.40
CA ALA A 194 11.75 11.75 -1.47
C ALA A 194 12.69 10.69 -0.85
N TYR A 195 12.09 9.60 -0.36
CA TYR A 195 12.82 8.56 0.36
C TYR A 195 13.91 7.95 -0.54
N PRO A 196 15.17 7.85 -0.09
CA PRO A 196 16.26 7.37 -0.94
C PRO A 196 16.06 5.95 -1.45
N THR A 197 15.61 5.05 -0.57
CA THR A 197 15.41 3.63 -0.89
C THR A 197 14.20 3.13 -0.12
N CYS A 198 13.29 2.43 -0.79
CA CYS A 198 12.10 1.86 -0.19
C CYS A 198 12.01 0.35 -0.47
N ALA A 199 11.66 -0.41 0.55
CA ALA A 199 11.26 -1.80 0.43
C ALA A 199 9.75 -1.91 0.56
N VAL A 200 9.10 -2.55 -0.42
CA VAL A 200 7.68 -2.95 -0.32
C VAL A 200 7.66 -4.45 -0.07
N VAL A 201 7.08 -4.84 1.07
CA VAL A 201 7.12 -6.22 1.56
C VAL A 201 5.71 -6.80 1.63
N GLY A 202 5.46 -7.75 0.73
CA GLY A 202 4.22 -8.52 0.63
C GLY A 202 4.24 -9.76 1.52
N SER A 203 3.41 -10.74 1.16
CA SER A 203 3.13 -11.91 2.00
C SER A 203 3.62 -13.24 1.43
N SER A 204 4.18 -13.26 0.22
CA SER A 204 4.52 -14.50 -0.48
C SER A 204 5.43 -15.41 0.34
N GLY A 205 5.16 -16.72 0.30
CA GLY A 205 6.01 -17.74 0.93
C GLY A 205 7.42 -17.83 0.34
N SER A 206 7.65 -17.25 -0.84
CA SER A 206 8.99 -17.14 -1.46
C SER A 206 10.03 -16.47 -0.55
N LEU A 207 9.59 -15.58 0.34
CA LEU A 207 10.44 -14.92 1.33
C LEU A 207 11.13 -15.90 2.29
N LEU A 208 10.56 -17.08 2.51
CA LEU A 208 11.14 -18.09 3.40
C LEU A 208 12.36 -18.81 2.81
N LEU A 209 12.60 -18.66 1.50
CA LEU A 209 13.69 -19.34 0.80
C LEU A 209 15.06 -18.72 1.11
N ARG A 210 15.09 -17.49 1.64
CA ARG A 210 16.31 -16.71 1.84
C ARG A 210 16.26 -15.92 3.15
N ARG A 211 17.43 -15.48 3.58
CA ARG A 211 17.60 -14.60 4.74
C ARG A 211 17.74 -13.15 4.28
N LEU A 212 16.64 -12.57 3.79
CA LEU A 212 16.63 -11.21 3.21
C LEU A 212 16.46 -10.11 4.25
N GLY A 213 16.26 -10.45 5.53
CA GLY A 213 15.92 -9.48 6.56
C GLY A 213 16.89 -8.30 6.70
N PRO A 214 18.22 -8.53 6.74
CA PRO A 214 19.18 -7.42 6.77
C PRO A 214 19.11 -6.52 5.53
N ALA A 215 18.83 -7.07 4.35
CA ALA A 215 18.70 -6.29 3.12
C ALA A 215 17.41 -5.46 3.10
N ILE A 216 16.31 -6.01 3.64
CA ILE A 216 15.05 -5.28 3.81
C ILE A 216 15.24 -4.14 4.81
N ASP A 217 15.78 -4.43 6.00
CA ASP A 217 15.99 -3.45 7.07
C ASP A 217 17.00 -2.35 6.71
N ALA A 218 17.85 -2.56 5.69
CA ALA A 218 18.77 -1.55 5.18
C ALA A 218 18.07 -0.40 4.43
N HIS A 219 16.81 -0.58 4.01
CA HIS A 219 16.05 0.49 3.37
C HIS A 219 15.65 1.57 4.38
N VAL A 220 15.62 2.82 3.91
CA VAL A 220 15.13 3.97 4.69
C VAL A 220 13.64 3.83 5.01
N LEU A 221 12.84 3.40 4.05
CA LEU A 221 11.42 3.15 4.24
C LEU A 221 11.12 1.68 3.98
N VAL A 222 10.55 0.99 4.97
CA VAL A 222 9.97 -0.35 4.82
C VAL A 222 8.45 -0.24 4.92
N LEU A 223 7.78 -0.44 3.79
CA LEU A 223 6.33 -0.50 3.65
C LEU A 223 5.88 -1.96 3.67
N ARG A 224 5.19 -2.38 4.73
CA ARG A 224 4.59 -3.72 4.82
C ARG A 224 3.11 -3.68 4.45
N LEU A 225 2.58 -4.81 4.00
CA LEU A 225 1.22 -4.88 3.44
C LEU A 225 0.34 -5.84 4.24
N GLY A 226 -0.89 -5.42 4.56
CA GLY A 226 -1.88 -6.21 5.29
C GLY A 226 -1.45 -6.61 6.70
N ALA A 227 -2.14 -7.59 7.29
CA ALA A 227 -1.85 -8.17 8.61
C ALA A 227 -0.73 -9.23 8.56
N THR A 228 0.42 -8.86 8.02
CA THR A 228 1.57 -9.77 7.79
C THR A 228 2.65 -9.56 8.85
N PRO A 229 2.78 -10.45 9.86
CA PRO A 229 3.73 -10.27 10.96
C PRO A 229 5.17 -10.56 10.53
N SER A 230 6.12 -9.78 11.02
CA SER A 230 7.56 -10.04 10.85
C SER A 230 8.14 -10.93 11.95
N ALA A 231 7.49 -10.95 13.12
CA ALA A 231 7.91 -11.70 14.31
C ALA A 231 8.05 -13.19 14.02
N GLY A 232 9.19 -13.77 14.41
CA GLY A 232 9.53 -15.17 14.15
C GLY A 232 9.95 -15.46 12.71
N HIS A 233 10.09 -14.42 11.88
CA HIS A 233 10.57 -14.49 10.50
C HIS A 233 11.60 -13.40 10.16
N GLU A 234 12.17 -12.73 11.17
CA GLU A 234 13.05 -11.55 11.02
C GLU A 234 14.29 -11.86 10.19
N ALA A 235 14.79 -13.09 10.24
CA ALA A 235 15.91 -13.52 9.40
C ALA A 235 15.58 -13.38 7.90
N SER A 236 14.34 -13.65 7.52
CA SER A 236 13.85 -13.63 6.14
C SER A 236 13.23 -12.28 5.76
N LEU A 237 12.47 -11.67 6.67
CA LEU A 237 11.64 -10.49 6.38
C LEU A 237 12.13 -9.19 7.01
N GLY A 238 13.14 -9.26 7.87
CA GLY A 238 13.61 -8.10 8.64
C GLY A 238 12.68 -7.81 9.79
N SER A 239 13.05 -6.84 10.60
CA SER A 239 12.33 -6.43 11.82
C SER A 239 11.81 -4.99 11.74
N LYS A 240 12.24 -4.22 10.73
CA LYS A 240 11.82 -2.84 10.52
C LYS A 240 10.45 -2.79 9.85
N THR A 241 9.61 -1.89 10.33
CA THR A 241 8.36 -1.48 9.70
C THR A 241 8.23 0.01 9.94
N ASN A 242 8.15 0.80 8.89
CA ASN A 242 7.91 2.24 9.01
C ASN A 242 6.43 2.55 8.78
N LEU A 243 5.88 1.98 7.70
CA LEU A 243 4.49 2.12 7.30
C LEU A 243 3.90 0.73 7.10
N ARG A 244 2.62 0.58 7.44
CA ARG A 244 1.85 -0.61 7.11
C ARG A 244 0.59 -0.23 6.36
N LEU A 245 0.52 -0.60 5.08
CA LEU A 245 -0.67 -0.38 4.26
C LEU A 245 -1.68 -1.50 4.51
N THR A 246 -2.88 -1.13 4.94
CA THR A 246 -3.98 -2.07 5.22
C THR A 246 -5.24 -1.67 4.44
N ASP A 247 -6.10 -2.66 4.17
CA ASP A 247 -7.45 -2.45 3.67
C ASP A 247 -8.49 -2.66 4.80
N GLU A 248 -9.77 -2.71 4.45
CA GLU A 248 -10.86 -2.93 5.41
C GLU A 248 -10.83 -4.30 6.09
N ARG A 249 -10.15 -5.31 5.53
CA ARG A 249 -10.06 -6.66 6.12
C ARG A 249 -9.10 -6.68 7.30
N ASP A 250 -8.00 -5.95 7.15
CA ASP A 250 -6.93 -5.83 8.14
C ASP A 250 -6.96 -4.47 8.85
N TRP A 251 -8.17 -3.94 9.09
CA TRP A 251 -8.40 -2.55 9.51
C TRP A 251 -7.38 -2.07 10.55
N ALA A 252 -6.46 -1.22 10.08
CA ALA A 252 -5.43 -0.58 10.88
C ALA A 252 -4.63 -1.54 11.79
N TRP A 253 -4.45 -2.79 11.35
CA TRP A 253 -3.63 -3.76 12.03
C TRP A 253 -2.19 -3.26 12.12
N ARG A 254 -1.58 -3.43 13.28
CA ARG A 254 -0.18 -3.09 13.54
C ARG A 254 0.44 -4.22 14.33
N GLU A 255 1.68 -4.53 13.98
CA GLU A 255 2.45 -5.51 14.74
C GLU A 255 2.96 -4.87 16.03
N ARG A 256 3.39 -3.61 15.95
CA ARG A 256 3.88 -2.83 17.08
C ARG A 256 3.12 -1.51 17.23
N PRO A 257 2.95 -0.98 18.46
CA PRO A 257 2.24 0.28 18.68
C PRO A 257 2.82 1.49 17.92
N GLU A 258 4.13 1.48 17.66
CA GLU A 258 4.86 2.51 16.94
C GLU A 258 4.73 2.43 15.41
N ASP A 259 4.30 1.29 14.86
CA ASP A 259 4.07 1.16 13.41
C ASP A 259 2.98 2.15 12.98
N LEU A 260 3.20 2.92 11.92
CA LEU A 260 2.15 3.79 11.42
C LEU A 260 1.24 3.00 10.47
N ALA A 261 -0.02 2.81 10.87
CA ALA A 261 -1.02 2.20 10.01
C ALA A 261 -1.53 3.20 8.98
N LEU A 262 -1.40 2.85 7.71
CA LEU A 262 -1.92 3.57 6.56
C LEU A 262 -3.09 2.78 5.98
N VAL A 263 -4.30 3.31 6.09
CA VAL A 263 -5.50 2.64 5.59
C VAL A 263 -5.86 3.13 4.19
N ARG A 264 -6.20 2.20 3.30
CA ARG A 264 -6.75 2.54 1.99
C ARG A 264 -8.11 3.22 2.12
N SER A 265 -8.35 4.24 1.30
CA SER A 265 -9.63 4.95 1.25
C SER A 265 -10.45 4.51 0.05
N ALA A 266 -10.66 3.21 -0.07
CA ALA A 266 -11.35 2.58 -1.20
C ALA A 266 -12.83 2.27 -0.90
N SER A 267 -13.29 2.43 0.35
CA SER A 267 -14.66 2.08 0.75
C SER A 267 -15.17 2.92 1.91
N ARG A 268 -16.50 2.92 2.13
CA ARG A 268 -17.15 3.59 3.28
C ARG A 268 -16.65 3.07 4.62
N ALA A 269 -16.16 1.82 4.66
CA ALA A 269 -15.62 1.22 5.88
C ALA A 269 -14.45 2.05 6.45
N THR A 270 -13.65 2.68 5.59
CA THR A 270 -12.55 3.54 6.02
C THR A 270 -13.02 4.75 6.80
N VAL A 271 -14.07 5.44 6.30
CA VAL A 271 -14.64 6.61 6.98
C VAL A 271 -15.22 6.23 8.34
N THR A 272 -16.04 5.17 8.37
CA THR A 272 -16.60 4.64 9.61
C THR A 272 -15.51 4.26 10.62
N GLY A 273 -14.48 3.57 10.15
CA GLY A 273 -13.35 3.15 10.99
C GLY A 273 -12.55 4.32 11.55
N LEU A 274 -12.30 5.38 10.77
CA LEU A 274 -11.59 6.57 11.24
C LEU A 274 -12.37 7.30 12.35
N LEU A 275 -13.68 7.49 12.14
CA LEU A 275 -14.55 8.12 13.13
C LEU A 275 -14.65 7.28 14.41
N ALA A 276 -14.79 5.96 14.29
CA ALA A 276 -14.80 5.05 15.42
C ALA A 276 -13.47 5.04 16.18
N ASN A 277 -12.33 5.04 15.47
CA ASN A 277 -11.02 5.14 16.10
C ASN A 277 -10.86 6.44 16.89
N ALA A 278 -11.29 7.58 16.34
CA ALA A 278 -11.21 8.86 17.02
C ALA A 278 -12.11 8.95 18.27
N ALA A 279 -13.22 8.21 18.29
CA ALA A 279 -14.09 8.09 19.45
C ALA A 279 -13.57 7.09 20.51
N SER A 280 -12.54 6.31 20.20
CA SER A 280 -11.96 5.32 21.13
C SER A 280 -11.28 5.99 22.32
N PRO A 281 -11.39 5.43 23.55
CA PRO A 281 -10.64 5.91 24.72
C PRO A 281 -9.11 5.88 24.54
N ALA A 282 -8.62 5.03 23.65
CA ALA A 282 -7.22 4.91 23.29
C ALA A 282 -7.10 4.82 21.75
N PRO A 283 -7.17 5.97 21.04
CA PRO A 283 -7.14 5.98 19.59
C PRO A 283 -5.79 5.48 19.08
N ALA A 284 -5.83 4.64 18.06
CA ALA A 284 -4.66 4.19 17.36
C ALA A 284 -4.06 5.28 16.46
N ALA A 285 -2.74 5.19 16.21
CA ALA A 285 -2.06 5.99 15.19
C ALA A 285 -2.42 5.45 13.80
N ILE A 286 -3.42 6.06 13.17
CA ILE A 286 -3.94 5.69 11.86
C ILE A 286 -3.96 6.93 10.99
N VAL A 287 -3.46 6.80 9.77
CA VAL A 287 -3.64 7.75 8.68
C VAL A 287 -4.32 7.05 7.52
N ALA A 288 -5.04 7.78 6.70
CA ALA A 288 -5.70 7.23 5.52
C ALA A 288 -5.05 7.78 4.26
N LEU A 289 -4.99 6.97 3.19
CA LEU A 289 -4.67 7.46 1.86
C LEU A 289 -5.76 8.44 1.39
N ASP A 290 -5.40 9.42 0.58
CA ASP A 290 -6.41 10.27 -0.04
C ASP A 290 -7.23 9.46 -1.07
N PRO A 291 -8.56 9.57 -1.08
CA PRO A 291 -9.44 8.92 -2.07
C PRO A 291 -9.14 9.31 -3.53
N GLY A 292 -8.52 10.47 -3.76
CA GLY A 292 -8.04 10.87 -5.07
C GLY A 292 -6.95 9.93 -5.60
N PHE A 293 -6.06 9.45 -4.74
CA PHE A 293 -5.04 8.46 -5.11
C PHE A 293 -5.68 7.12 -5.49
N GLU A 294 -6.67 6.68 -4.71
CA GLU A 294 -7.44 5.46 -5.02
C GLU A 294 -8.21 5.59 -6.35
N SER A 295 -8.75 6.78 -6.62
CA SER A 295 -9.42 7.08 -7.88
C SER A 295 -8.45 7.04 -9.06
N TRP A 296 -7.24 7.58 -8.89
CA TRP A 296 -6.17 7.50 -9.88
C TRP A 296 -5.75 6.05 -10.17
N LEU A 297 -5.66 5.19 -9.15
CA LEU A 297 -5.42 3.75 -9.34
C LEU A 297 -6.54 3.11 -10.16
N ALA A 298 -7.80 3.36 -9.81
CA ALA A 298 -8.95 2.77 -10.50
C ALA A 298 -9.00 3.18 -11.99
N GLU A 299 -8.74 4.46 -12.30
CA GLU A 299 -8.73 4.98 -13.66
C GLU A 299 -7.54 4.46 -14.48
N GLY A 300 -6.32 4.50 -13.91
CA GLY A 300 -5.09 4.15 -14.62
C GLY A 300 -4.92 2.66 -14.90
N LEU A 301 -5.51 1.80 -14.07
CA LEU A 301 -5.37 0.34 -14.18
C LEU A 301 -6.52 -0.31 -14.95
N GLY A 302 -7.74 0.24 -14.84
CA GLY A 302 -8.94 -0.39 -15.39
C GLY A 302 -9.35 -1.69 -14.67
N PHE A 303 -8.75 -1.99 -13.52
CA PHE A 303 -9.10 -3.08 -12.61
C PHE A 303 -8.78 -2.67 -11.16
N ALA A 304 -9.30 -3.43 -10.19
CA ALA A 304 -9.07 -3.16 -8.78
C ALA A 304 -7.63 -3.49 -8.37
N ALA A 305 -6.85 -2.47 -8.01
CA ALA A 305 -5.55 -2.65 -7.36
C ALA A 305 -5.74 -3.37 -6.03
N ASP A 306 -4.96 -4.43 -5.80
CA ASP A 306 -4.80 -5.01 -4.48
C ASP A 306 -3.81 -4.19 -3.63
N LEU A 307 -3.56 -4.63 -2.40
CA LEU A 307 -2.61 -3.98 -1.50
C LEU A 307 -1.18 -3.94 -2.08
N GLU A 308 -0.77 -5.00 -2.79
CA GLU A 308 0.58 -5.12 -3.35
C GLU A 308 0.83 -4.13 -4.48
N LEU A 309 -0.09 -4.02 -5.43
CA LEU A 309 0.03 -3.06 -6.51
C LEU A 309 -0.17 -1.63 -6.01
N ALA A 310 -1.15 -1.37 -5.12
CA ALA A 310 -1.36 -0.05 -4.54
C ALA A 310 -0.14 0.43 -3.74
N GLY A 311 0.43 -0.44 -2.90
CA GLY A 311 1.63 -0.14 -2.13
C GLY A 311 2.87 0.09 -3.00
N THR A 312 3.01 -0.67 -4.09
CA THR A 312 4.08 -0.48 -5.08
C THR A 312 3.97 0.88 -5.76
N LEU A 313 2.77 1.23 -6.24
CA LEU A 313 2.54 2.50 -6.92
C LEU A 313 2.68 3.70 -5.97
N LEU A 314 2.27 3.56 -4.71
CA LEU A 314 2.52 4.56 -3.66
C LEU A 314 4.02 4.76 -3.40
N ALA A 315 4.80 3.69 -3.32
CA ALA A 315 6.24 3.77 -3.15
C ALA A 315 6.90 4.48 -4.34
N LEU A 316 6.45 4.22 -5.56
CA LEU A 316 6.97 4.89 -6.76
C LEU A 316 6.69 6.41 -6.76
N GLN A 317 5.58 6.88 -6.17
CA GLN A 317 5.30 8.31 -6.00
C GLN A 317 6.21 9.00 -4.96
N THR A 318 6.85 8.24 -4.06
CA THR A 318 7.48 8.80 -2.84
C THR A 318 8.96 8.43 -2.67
N CYS A 319 9.46 7.50 -3.47
CA CYS A 319 10.79 6.91 -3.32
C CYS A 319 11.65 7.10 -4.56
N ARG A 320 12.96 7.24 -4.39
CA ARG A 320 13.94 7.35 -5.47
C ARG A 320 14.39 5.99 -6.04
N ALA A 321 14.24 4.94 -5.24
CA ALA A 321 14.46 3.56 -5.63
C ALA A 321 13.50 2.65 -4.84
N VAL A 322 12.89 1.69 -5.52
CA VAL A 322 11.89 0.79 -4.93
C VAL A 322 12.30 -0.66 -5.19
N THR A 323 12.40 -1.44 -4.11
CA THR A 323 12.66 -2.89 -4.15
C THR A 323 11.45 -3.64 -3.62
N LEU A 324 10.99 -4.64 -4.36
CA LEU A 324 9.84 -5.47 -4.02
C LEU A 324 10.28 -6.80 -3.42
N TYR A 325 9.65 -7.21 -2.33
CA TYR A 325 9.92 -8.44 -1.60
C TYR A 325 8.62 -9.20 -1.35
N GLY A 326 8.47 -10.40 -1.91
CA GLY A 326 7.36 -11.29 -1.63
C GLY A 326 6.02 -10.86 -2.25
N LEU A 327 6.07 -10.22 -3.42
CA LEU A 327 4.90 -9.80 -4.20
C LEU A 327 4.64 -10.74 -5.40
N ALA A 328 5.52 -11.73 -5.63
CA ALA A 328 5.30 -12.71 -6.66
C ALA A 328 4.23 -13.71 -6.19
N PRO A 329 3.22 -14.05 -7.01
CA PRO A 329 2.18 -15.00 -6.67
C PRO A 329 2.70 -16.45 -6.80
N GLN A 330 3.84 -16.73 -6.16
CA GLN A 330 4.40 -18.06 -5.98
C GLN A 330 3.64 -18.80 -4.89
N GLY A 331 3.48 -20.10 -5.06
CA GLY A 331 2.76 -20.95 -4.11
C GLY A 331 3.21 -22.41 -4.21
N PRO A 332 2.32 -23.37 -3.91
CA PRO A 332 2.69 -24.78 -3.80
C PRO A 332 3.36 -25.35 -5.06
N ALA A 333 2.98 -24.87 -6.24
CA ALA A 333 3.59 -25.25 -7.52
C ALA A 333 5.08 -24.87 -7.61
N GLN A 334 5.51 -23.84 -6.88
CA GLN A 334 6.88 -23.39 -6.75
C GLN A 334 7.54 -23.87 -5.45
N GLY A 335 6.94 -24.82 -4.73
CA GLY A 335 7.54 -25.39 -3.50
C GLY A 335 7.65 -24.39 -2.34
N VAL A 336 6.67 -23.50 -2.24
CA VAL A 336 6.51 -22.54 -1.14
C VAL A 336 5.03 -22.46 -0.75
N PRO A 337 4.66 -22.08 0.48
CA PRO A 337 3.27 -21.73 0.78
C PRO A 337 2.88 -20.45 0.02
N GLU A 338 1.57 -20.21 -0.16
CA GLU A 338 1.11 -18.94 -0.74
C GLU A 338 1.52 -17.76 0.16
N ALA A 339 1.28 -17.88 1.46
CA ALA A 339 1.66 -16.89 2.45
C ALA A 339 2.67 -17.45 3.46
N TYR A 340 3.72 -16.70 3.77
CA TYR A 340 4.77 -17.16 4.69
C TYR A 340 4.29 -17.38 6.14
N HIS A 341 3.27 -16.63 6.57
CA HIS A 341 2.76 -16.61 7.94
C HIS A 341 1.61 -17.60 8.17
N GLU A 342 1.04 -18.16 7.09
CA GLU A 342 -0.01 -19.19 7.13
C GLU A 342 0.40 -20.44 6.32
N PRO A 343 1.57 -21.05 6.56
CA PRO A 343 2.09 -22.11 5.70
C PRO A 343 1.26 -23.39 5.68
N CYS A 344 0.35 -23.55 6.66
CA CYS A 344 -0.56 -24.68 6.76
C CYS A 344 -1.91 -24.47 6.05
N LYS A 345 -2.20 -23.24 5.60
CA LYS A 345 -3.47 -22.94 4.96
C LYS A 345 -3.43 -23.47 3.52
N PRO A 346 -4.41 -24.28 3.11
CA PRO A 346 -4.48 -24.72 1.72
C PRO A 346 -4.66 -23.51 0.81
N ALA A 347 -4.14 -23.61 -0.42
CA ALA A 347 -4.39 -22.64 -1.47
C ALA A 347 -5.89 -22.45 -1.65
N VAL A 348 -6.43 -21.31 -1.20
CA VAL A 348 -7.85 -21.00 -1.38
C VAL A 348 -7.96 -20.35 -2.74
N GLY A 349 -8.65 -20.99 -3.69
CA GLY A 349 -9.02 -20.34 -4.94
C GLY A 349 -9.71 -19.02 -4.62
N THR A 350 -9.17 -17.91 -5.13
CA THR A 350 -9.55 -16.54 -4.78
C THR A 350 -11.07 -16.33 -4.86
N SER A 351 -11.78 -16.52 -3.75
CA SER A 351 -13.22 -16.35 -3.70
C SER A 351 -13.52 -14.86 -3.70
N GLY A 352 -13.77 -14.29 -4.88
CA GLY A 352 -14.20 -12.90 -5.04
C GLY A 352 -13.47 -12.09 -6.10
N ASP A 353 -12.29 -12.53 -6.56
CA ASP A 353 -11.59 -11.83 -7.65
C ASP A 353 -12.23 -12.17 -9.01
N PRO A 354 -12.43 -11.17 -9.90
CA PRO A 354 -12.84 -11.48 -11.26
C PRO A 354 -11.76 -12.29 -11.99
N PRO A 355 -12.14 -13.17 -12.93
CA PRO A 355 -11.19 -13.98 -13.68
C PRO A 355 -10.09 -13.14 -14.32
N GLY A 356 -8.83 -13.53 -14.09
CA GLY A 356 -7.66 -12.86 -14.66
C GLY A 356 -7.15 -11.64 -13.89
N ALA A 357 -7.82 -11.19 -12.82
CA ALA A 357 -7.37 -10.04 -12.04
C ALA A 357 -5.98 -10.25 -11.42
N ALA A 358 -5.73 -11.42 -10.80
CA ALA A 358 -4.41 -11.77 -10.27
C ALA A 358 -3.32 -11.77 -11.36
N ALA A 359 -3.63 -12.29 -12.55
CA ALA A 359 -2.71 -12.29 -13.68
C ALA A 359 -2.42 -10.87 -14.20
N ALA A 360 -3.42 -9.99 -14.22
CA ALA A 360 -3.25 -8.59 -14.61
C ALA A 360 -2.38 -7.82 -13.61
N ARG A 361 -2.60 -8.02 -12.30
CA ARG A 361 -1.78 -7.42 -11.23
C ARG A 361 -0.32 -7.87 -11.32
N TRP A 362 -0.10 -9.17 -11.52
CA TRP A 362 1.24 -9.71 -11.73
C TRP A 362 1.90 -9.14 -12.99
N ALA A 363 1.18 -9.09 -14.12
CA ALA A 363 1.68 -8.50 -15.35
C ALA A 363 2.04 -7.02 -15.19
N ALA A 364 1.32 -6.28 -14.35
CA ALA A 364 1.64 -4.90 -14.02
C ALA A 364 2.96 -4.78 -13.27
N LEU A 365 3.19 -5.59 -12.22
CA LEU A 365 4.46 -5.60 -11.49
C LEU A 365 5.64 -6.01 -12.38
N GLN A 366 5.47 -7.04 -13.22
CA GLN A 366 6.49 -7.42 -14.21
C GLN A 366 6.80 -6.29 -15.20
N ALA A 367 5.78 -5.54 -15.64
CA ALA A 367 5.97 -4.41 -16.55
C ALA A 367 6.82 -3.32 -15.88
N LEU A 368 6.50 -2.96 -14.64
CA LEU A 368 7.27 -1.98 -13.86
C LEU A 368 8.73 -2.43 -13.63
N ALA A 369 8.94 -3.72 -13.35
CA ALA A 369 10.27 -4.27 -13.12
C ALA A 369 11.10 -4.27 -14.41
N ARG A 370 10.51 -4.69 -15.54
CA ARG A 370 11.18 -4.76 -16.86
C ARG A 370 11.65 -3.40 -17.35
N VAL A 371 10.91 -2.32 -17.05
CA VAL A 371 11.32 -0.96 -17.41
C VAL A 371 12.21 -0.30 -16.35
N GLY A 372 12.57 -1.02 -15.29
CA GLY A 372 13.51 -0.57 -14.27
C GLY A 372 12.94 0.44 -13.25
N LEU A 373 11.62 0.56 -13.13
CA LEU A 373 11.01 1.42 -12.11
C LEU A 373 11.06 0.77 -10.72
N VAL A 374 11.02 -0.56 -10.68
CA VAL A 374 11.17 -1.35 -9.45
C VAL A 374 12.22 -2.44 -9.66
N ALA A 375 12.81 -2.93 -8.58
CA ALA A 375 13.69 -4.08 -8.58
C ALA A 375 13.07 -5.24 -7.78
N TRP A 376 13.36 -6.48 -8.19
CA TRP A 376 13.08 -7.66 -7.39
C TRP A 376 14.15 -7.82 -6.31
N GLY A 377 13.75 -7.87 -5.05
CA GLY A 377 14.66 -8.14 -3.93
C GLY A 377 14.97 -9.63 -3.76
N GLU A 378 14.11 -10.49 -4.28
CA GLU A 378 14.28 -11.94 -4.33
C GLU A 378 14.90 -12.37 -5.67
N PRO A 379 15.81 -13.35 -5.68
CA PRO A 379 16.27 -13.95 -6.93
C PRO A 379 15.20 -14.90 -7.51
N CYS A 380 15.33 -15.22 -8.80
CA CYS A 380 14.52 -16.21 -9.49
C CYS A 380 13.01 -15.89 -9.59
N VAL A 381 12.60 -14.65 -9.35
CA VAL A 381 11.18 -14.26 -9.33
C VAL A 381 10.53 -14.45 -10.70
N GLU A 382 11.12 -13.87 -11.76
CA GLU A 382 10.60 -13.96 -13.12
C GLU A 382 10.68 -15.39 -13.66
N GLU A 383 11.78 -16.08 -13.39
CA GLU A 383 12.02 -17.46 -13.81
C GLU A 383 10.97 -18.41 -13.21
N CYS A 384 10.65 -18.24 -11.92
CA CYS A 384 9.66 -19.06 -11.23
C CYS A 384 8.22 -18.79 -11.63
N MET A 385 7.94 -17.60 -12.16
CA MET A 385 6.64 -17.26 -12.72
C MET A 385 6.53 -17.59 -14.21
N ALA A 386 7.66 -17.77 -14.91
CA ALA A 386 7.69 -18.14 -16.32
C ALA A 386 7.48 -19.63 -16.57
N ALA A 387 8.28 -20.50 -15.92
CA ALA A 387 8.17 -21.95 -16.08
C ALA A 387 8.85 -22.73 -14.94
N PRO A 388 8.35 -23.93 -14.58
CA PRO A 388 8.97 -24.77 -13.56
C PRO A 388 10.46 -25.07 -13.83
N ALA A 389 10.82 -25.43 -15.06
CA ALA A 389 12.20 -25.74 -15.42
C ALA A 389 13.15 -24.52 -15.31
N ALA A 390 12.65 -23.32 -15.62
CA ALA A 390 13.42 -22.08 -15.46
C ALA A 390 13.64 -21.76 -13.97
N CYS A 391 12.58 -21.93 -13.16
CA CYS A 391 12.65 -21.82 -11.70
C CYS A 391 13.73 -22.74 -11.12
N ASP A 392 13.70 -24.02 -11.47
CA ASP A 392 14.62 -25.03 -10.96
C ASP A 392 16.06 -24.72 -11.37
N THR A 393 16.27 -24.30 -12.61
CA THR A 393 17.59 -23.92 -13.12
C THR A 393 18.16 -22.73 -12.34
N CYS A 394 17.38 -21.66 -12.19
CA CYS A 394 17.81 -20.47 -11.45
C CYS A 394 18.11 -20.79 -9.98
N ARG A 395 17.22 -21.53 -9.32
CA ARG A 395 17.37 -21.91 -7.92
C ARG A 395 18.56 -22.82 -7.69
N ALA A 396 18.79 -23.80 -8.56
CA ALA A 396 19.95 -24.69 -8.49
C ALA A 396 21.27 -23.91 -8.61
N ALA A 397 21.35 -22.93 -9.52
CA ALA A 397 22.53 -22.08 -9.68
C ALA A 397 22.86 -21.25 -8.42
N LEU A 398 21.85 -20.95 -7.60
CA LEU A 398 21.98 -20.16 -6.38
C LEU A 398 21.96 -21.00 -5.09
N GLY A 399 21.93 -22.32 -5.20
CA GLY A 399 21.84 -23.25 -4.06
C GLY A 399 20.55 -23.09 -3.25
N ILE A 400 19.47 -22.65 -3.89
CA ILE A 400 18.16 -22.47 -3.25
C ILE A 400 17.40 -23.79 -3.33
N VAL A 401 17.07 -24.36 -2.17
CA VAL A 401 16.33 -25.63 -2.10
C VAL A 401 14.91 -25.35 -1.60
N PRO A 402 13.89 -25.39 -2.48
CA PRO A 402 12.50 -25.30 -2.04
C PRO A 402 12.12 -26.53 -1.22
N LYS A 403 11.11 -26.39 -0.37
CA LYS A 403 10.59 -27.49 0.44
C LYS A 403 9.11 -27.71 0.11
N PRO A 404 8.61 -28.95 0.14
CA PRO A 404 7.17 -29.19 0.05
C PRO A 404 6.42 -28.37 1.10
N VAL A 405 5.19 -27.94 0.78
CA VAL A 405 4.36 -27.12 1.68
C VAL A 405 4.17 -27.80 3.03
N ASP A 406 4.01 -29.12 3.05
CA ASP A 406 3.87 -29.89 4.30
C ASP A 406 5.06 -29.71 5.24
N ALA A 407 6.29 -29.67 4.71
CA ALA A 407 7.49 -29.44 5.50
C ALA A 407 7.55 -28.01 6.07
N TRP A 408 6.99 -27.02 5.36
CA TRP A 408 6.82 -25.66 5.89
C TRP A 408 5.80 -25.64 7.04
N CYS A 409 4.66 -26.33 6.87
CA CYS A 409 3.65 -26.44 7.90
C CYS A 409 4.15 -27.18 9.16
N GLU A 410 4.88 -28.28 9.01
CA GLU A 410 5.52 -29.00 10.11
C GLU A 410 6.53 -28.11 10.85
N SER A 411 7.36 -27.37 10.12
CA SER A 411 8.31 -26.42 10.71
C SER A 411 7.60 -25.29 11.47
N ALA A 412 6.43 -24.85 10.99
CA ALA A 412 5.62 -23.85 11.67
C ALA A 412 5.03 -24.39 12.98
N ARG A 413 4.44 -25.59 12.95
CA ARG A 413 3.90 -26.28 14.13
C ARG A 413 4.98 -26.52 15.19
N ALA A 414 6.16 -26.97 14.77
CA ALA A 414 7.30 -27.19 15.68
C ALA A 414 7.78 -25.89 16.36
N ALA A 415 7.64 -24.75 15.68
CA ALA A 415 7.95 -23.43 16.22
C ALA A 415 6.82 -22.84 17.10
N GLY A 416 5.76 -23.61 17.41
CA GLY A 416 4.63 -23.14 18.21
C GLY A 416 3.72 -22.15 17.48
N ARG A 417 3.79 -22.06 16.14
CA ARG A 417 2.87 -21.24 15.35
C ARG A 417 1.60 -22.07 15.05
N PRO A 418 0.41 -21.65 15.52
CA PRO A 418 -0.80 -22.45 15.40
C PRO A 418 -1.22 -22.61 13.93
N PRO A 419 -1.84 -23.73 13.56
CA PRO A 419 -2.51 -23.86 12.26
C PRO A 419 -3.68 -22.86 12.18
N ALA A 420 -3.91 -22.28 10.99
CA ALA A 420 -4.88 -21.21 10.74
C ALA A 420 -6.35 -21.55 11.11
N GLU A 421 -6.68 -22.80 11.42
CA GLU A 421 -8.03 -23.23 11.83
C GLU A 421 -8.35 -23.00 13.32
N GLU A 422 -7.40 -22.55 14.15
CA GLU A 422 -7.64 -22.32 15.60
C GLU A 422 -7.40 -20.88 16.07
N ALA A 423 -7.10 -19.95 15.17
CA ALA A 423 -7.19 -18.53 15.53
C ALA A 423 -8.69 -18.16 15.55
N PRO A 424 -9.28 -17.77 16.70
CA PRO A 424 -10.59 -17.14 16.64
C PRO A 424 -10.42 -15.94 15.73
N GLY A 425 -11.22 -15.89 14.66
CA GLY A 425 -11.23 -14.76 13.74
C GLY A 425 -11.16 -13.49 14.56
N GLY A 426 -10.24 -12.60 14.22
CA GLY A 426 -10.05 -11.30 14.86
C GLY A 426 -11.30 -10.45 14.68
N GLY A 427 -12.37 -10.83 15.36
CA GLY A 427 -13.49 -9.99 15.67
C GLY A 427 -12.92 -8.89 16.53
N ALA A 428 -13.09 -7.66 16.04
CA ALA A 428 -12.91 -6.46 16.83
C ALA A 428 -13.39 -6.73 18.25
N ALA A 429 -12.53 -6.49 19.23
CA ALA A 429 -12.92 -6.41 20.62
C ALA A 429 -13.82 -5.18 20.81
N GLY A 430 -15.06 -5.27 20.33
CA GLY A 430 -16.17 -4.48 20.78
C GLY A 430 -16.57 -5.03 22.14
N GLY A 431 -16.12 -4.36 23.20
CA GLY A 431 -16.55 -4.67 24.55
C GLY A 431 -18.04 -4.42 24.69
N ASP A 432 -18.84 -5.48 24.63
CA ASP A 432 -20.25 -5.43 24.97
C ASP A 432 -20.42 -5.94 26.41
N ARG A 433 -20.64 -5.01 27.34
CA ARG A 433 -21.04 -5.30 28.72
C ARG A 433 -22.43 -4.72 28.96
N GLY A 434 -23.41 -5.64 29.04
CA GLY A 434 -24.74 -5.45 29.64
C GLY A 434 -25.79 -4.90 28.65
N ASN A 435 -27.02 -5.40 28.61
CA ASN A 435 -27.80 -6.08 29.64
C ASN A 435 -29.13 -6.59 29.03
N GLY A 436 -29.56 -7.83 29.36
CA GLY A 436 -30.95 -8.37 29.28
C GLY A 436 -31.67 -8.34 27.91
N THR A 437 -32.36 -9.37 27.43
CA THR A 437 -33.21 -10.35 28.10
C THR A 437 -33.46 -11.52 27.13
N ALA A 438 -33.47 -12.73 27.69
CA ALA A 438 -33.76 -13.98 27.02
C ALA A 438 -35.17 -14.03 26.41
N VAL A 439 -35.31 -14.61 25.20
CA VAL A 439 -36.43 -15.51 24.85
C VAL A 439 -35.95 -16.56 23.83
N GLY A 440 -35.98 -17.82 24.26
CA GLY A 440 -36.52 -18.97 23.53
C GLY A 440 -36.00 -19.35 22.14
N LYS A 441 -35.22 -20.44 22.10
CA LYS A 441 -35.10 -21.35 20.95
C LYS A 441 -36.47 -21.82 20.48
N GLU A 442 -36.66 -21.95 19.17
CA GLU A 442 -37.29 -23.15 18.61
C GLU A 442 -36.82 -23.42 17.18
N SER A 443 -36.36 -24.65 16.99
CA SER A 443 -35.86 -25.24 15.76
C SER A 443 -37.02 -25.72 14.90
N ALA A 444 -36.93 -25.59 13.57
CA ALA A 444 -37.65 -26.48 12.66
C ALA A 444 -36.89 -26.67 11.35
N ALA A 445 -36.55 -27.93 11.10
CA ALA A 445 -35.96 -28.44 9.88
C ALA A 445 -37.05 -28.82 8.84
N ALA A 446 -36.58 -29.25 7.67
CA ALA A 446 -37.28 -29.86 6.54
C ALA A 446 -37.94 -28.87 5.55
N GLY A 447 -37.90 -29.09 4.24
CA GLY A 447 -37.44 -30.25 3.49
C GLY A 447 -37.58 -30.01 1.98
N SER A 448 -36.88 -30.85 1.24
CA SER A 448 -36.84 -31.00 -0.22
C SER A 448 -38.21 -31.10 -0.91
N GLY A 449 -38.30 -30.64 -2.15
CA GLY A 449 -39.38 -31.00 -3.07
C GLY A 449 -39.15 -30.49 -4.49
N GLN A 450 -38.75 -31.40 -5.38
CA GLN A 450 -38.62 -31.22 -6.83
C GLN A 450 -39.97 -30.93 -7.50
N GLY A 451 -39.94 -30.28 -8.67
CA GLY A 451 -41.11 -30.18 -9.54
C GLY A 451 -40.83 -29.43 -10.84
N ALA A 452 -40.47 -30.18 -11.88
CA ALA A 452 -40.33 -29.71 -13.25
C ALA A 452 -41.67 -29.32 -13.89
N ALA A 453 -41.66 -28.36 -14.83
CA ALA A 453 -42.15 -28.53 -16.20
C ALA A 453 -42.29 -27.17 -16.91
N ALA A 454 -41.73 -27.13 -18.12
CA ALA A 454 -41.86 -26.07 -19.10
C ALA A 454 -43.29 -25.97 -19.66
N LYS A 455 -43.67 -24.78 -20.16
CA LYS A 455 -43.92 -24.54 -21.60
C LYS A 455 -44.55 -23.16 -21.92
N THR A 456 -44.05 -22.60 -23.03
CA THR A 456 -44.73 -21.83 -24.10
C THR A 456 -45.26 -20.43 -23.76
N GLU A 457 -44.66 -19.38 -24.35
CA GLU A 457 -45.07 -18.69 -25.61
C GLU A 457 -46.26 -17.74 -25.36
N HIS A 458 -46.38 -16.52 -25.88
CA HIS A 458 -45.98 -15.99 -27.18
C HIS A 458 -46.19 -14.45 -27.16
N ASN A 459 -45.42 -13.74 -28.00
CA ASN A 459 -45.82 -12.56 -28.79
C ASN A 459 -46.20 -11.25 -28.04
N SER A 460 -45.83 -10.05 -28.50
CA SER A 460 -45.27 -9.61 -29.79
C SER A 460 -45.05 -8.08 -29.74
N THR A 461 -44.03 -7.58 -30.47
CA THR A 461 -43.99 -6.34 -31.32
C THR A 461 -44.55 -5.01 -30.77
N ALA A 462 -43.99 -3.81 -30.96
CA ALA A 462 -43.05 -3.22 -31.91
C ALA A 462 -42.57 -1.88 -31.30
N ALA A 463 -41.27 -1.56 -31.40
CA ALA A 463 -40.70 -0.49 -32.24
C ALA A 463 -41.43 0.88 -32.24
N ALA A 464 -40.76 1.92 -31.72
CA ALA A 464 -40.57 3.19 -32.44
C ALA A 464 -39.58 4.12 -31.70
N THR A 465 -38.45 4.31 -32.36
CA THR A 465 -37.42 5.35 -32.20
C THR A 465 -38.00 6.75 -32.37
N THR A 466 -37.57 7.76 -31.59
CA THR A 466 -37.16 9.08 -32.14
C THR A 466 -36.50 10.03 -31.11
N THR A 467 -35.24 10.38 -31.44
CA THR A 467 -34.56 11.69 -31.40
C THR A 467 -34.57 12.65 -30.19
N ARG A 468 -33.32 12.89 -29.74
CA ARG A 468 -32.67 14.15 -29.34
C ARG A 468 -33.43 15.46 -29.57
N ARG A 469 -33.39 16.32 -28.54
CA ARG A 469 -32.74 17.63 -28.60
C ARG A 469 -31.81 17.79 -27.41
#